data_AF-A0A563W1E2-F1
#
_entry.id   AF-A0A563W1E2-F1
#
_cell.length_a   1.000
_cell.length_b   1.000
_cell.length_c   1.000
_cell.angle_alpha   90.00
_cell.angle_beta   90.00
_cell.angle_gamma   90.00
#
_symmetry.space_group_name_H-M   'P 1'
#
loop_
_entity.id
_entity.type
_entity.pdbx_description
1 polymer ?
#
loop_
_entity_poly.entity_id
_entity_poly.type
_entity_poly.pdbx_seq_one_letter_code
_entity_poly.pdbx_strand_id
1 'polypeptide(L)' 'MNKPNKNPNENINVIDVDAGTLLLIVSALFLVPLLLTGFLSH' A
#
# COMPACT_ATOMS: atom_id res chain seq x y z
N MET A 1 -37.17 -8.90 21.08
CA MET A 1 -35.92 -9.49 20.55
C MET A 1 -35.40 -8.55 19.47
N ASN A 2 -34.49 -7.63 19.80
CA ASN A 2 -34.08 -6.57 18.89
C ASN A 2 -32.91 -7.08 18.04
N LYS A 3 -33.08 -7.17 16.71
CA LYS A 3 -32.01 -7.56 15.79
C LYS A 3 -30.95 -6.46 15.71
N PRO A 4 -29.65 -6.79 15.62
CA PRO A 4 -28.61 -5.80 15.40
C PRO A 4 -28.79 -5.18 14.01
N ASN A 5 -28.98 -3.86 13.98
CA ASN A 5 -28.97 -3.06 12.76
C ASN A 5 -27.52 -2.91 12.31
N LYS A 6 -27.09 -3.80 11.41
CA LYS A 6 -25.82 -3.66 10.70
C LYS A 6 -26.04 -2.62 9.60
N ASN A 7 -25.64 -1.38 9.88
CA ASN A 7 -25.69 -0.27 8.93
C ASN A 7 -24.92 -0.68 7.65
N PRO A 8 -25.59 -0.81 6.48
CA PRO A 8 -24.98 -1.35 5.27
C PRO A 8 -24.14 -0.34 4.48
N ASN A 9 -23.92 0.88 5.00
CA ASN A 9 -23.38 2.01 4.24
C ASN A 9 -21.92 2.35 4.56
N GLU A 10 -21.17 1.43 5.17
CA GLU A 10 -19.73 1.60 5.36
C GLU A 10 -19.03 1.04 4.12
N ASN A 11 -18.79 1.93 3.15
CA ASN A 11 -18.10 1.62 1.90
C ASN A 11 -16.61 1.42 2.21
N ILE A 12 -16.28 0.27 2.78
CA ILE A 12 -14.90 -0.15 2.99
C ILE A 12 -14.29 -0.38 1.60
N ASN A 13 -13.54 0.61 1.13
CA ASN A 13 -12.75 0.51 -0.09
C ASN A 13 -11.56 -0.42 0.17
N VAL A 14 -11.80 -1.72 0.04
CA VAL A 14 -10.77 -2.75 0.17
C VAL A 14 -9.90 -2.68 -1.07
N ILE A 15 -8.64 -2.31 -0.89
CA ILE A 15 -7.64 -2.33 -1.95
C ILE A 15 -6.94 -3.69 -1.84
N ASP A 16 -7.25 -4.60 -2.76
CA ASP A 16 -6.57 -5.89 -2.86
C ASP A 16 -5.16 -5.67 -3.43
N VAL A 17 -4.17 -5.71 -2.55
CA VAL A 17 -2.76 -5.60 -2.92
C VAL A 17 -2.13 -6.99 -2.84
N ASP A 18 -1.66 -7.51 -3.97
CA ASP A 18 -0.93 -8.78 -3.99
C ASP A 18 0.47 -8.64 -3.37
N ALA A 19 1.02 -9.77 -2.90
CA ALA A 19 2.36 -9.84 -2.33
C ALA A 19 3.43 -9.33 -3.31
N GLY A 20 3.25 -9.57 -4.62
CA GLY A 20 4.15 -9.03 -5.64
C GLY A 20 4.16 -7.50 -5.68
N THR A 21 2.99 -6.87 -5.57
CA THR A 21 2.87 -5.41 -5.55
C THR A 21 3.50 -4.81 -4.30
N LEU A 22 3.31 -5.42 -3.12
CA LEU A 22 3.99 -5.00 -1.89
C LEU A 22 5.51 -5.08 -2.03
N LEU A 23 6.03 -6.18 -2.59
CA LEU A 23 7.46 -6.36 -2.82
C LEU A 23 8.02 -5.27 -3.74
N LEU A 24 7.31 -4.93 -4.82
CA LEU A 24 7.72 -3.87 -5.75
C LEU A 24 7.74 -2.50 -5.07
N ILE A 25 6.72 -2.17 -4.28
CA ILE A 25 6.66 -0.89 -3.55
C ILE A 25 7.84 -0.78 -2.58
N VAL A 26 8.06 -1.81 -1.75
CA VAL A 26 9.17 -1.83 -0.80
C VAL A 26 10.51 -1.72 -1.53
N SER A 27 10.69 -2.46 -2.63
CA SER A 27 11.92 -2.40 -3.43
C SER A 27 12.17 -1.01 -4.01
N ALA A 28 11.15 -0.35 -4.54
CA ALA A 28 11.25 1.00 -5.08
C ALA A 28 11.63 2.03 -4.01
N LEU A 29 11.09 1.89 -2.79
CA LEU A 29 11.41 2.77 -1.66
C LEU A 29 12.90 2.72 -1.28
N PHE A 30 13.58 1.59 -1.48
CA PHE A 30 15.03 1.49 -1.25
C PHE A 30 15.86 1.83 -2.49
N LEU A 31 15.46 1.36 -3.66
CA LEU A 31 16.23 1.54 -4.90
C LEU A 31 16.23 3.00 -5.36
N VAL A 32 15.12 3.73 -5.24
CA VAL A 32 15.06 5.13 -5.72
C VAL A 32 16.03 6.04 -4.95
N PRO A 33 16.05 6.06 -3.60
CA PRO A 33 17.06 6.82 -2.85
C PRO A 33 18.48 6.36 -3.14
N LEU A 34 18.72 5.06 -3.31
CA LEU A 34 20.04 4.52 -3.63
C LEU A 34 20.53 5.02 -5.00
N LEU A 35 19.64 5.04 -5.98
CA LEU A 35 19.91 5.58 -7.31
C LEU A 35 20.16 7.09 -7.24
N LEU A 36 19.34 7.84 -6.51
CA LEU A 36 19.52 9.28 -6.34
C LEU A 36 20.85 9.60 -5.64
N THR A 37 21.16 8.92 -4.53
CA THR A 37 22.43 9.11 -3.81
C THR A 37 23.63 8.70 -4.65
N GLY A 38 23.55 7.60 -5.40
CA GLY A 38 24.62 7.18 -6.31
C GLY A 38 24.82 8.10 -7.51
N PHE A 39 23.75 8.65 -8.09
CA PHE A 39 23.82 9.59 -9.22
C PHE A 39 24.21 11.01 -8.81
N LEU A 40 23.80 11.48 -7.62
CA LEU A 40 24.09 12.83 -7.11
C LEU A 40 25.45 12.92 -6.39
N SER A 41 26.17 11.81 -6.26
CA SER A 41 27.49 11.76 -5.63
C SER A 41 28.64 12.27 -6.55
N HIS A 42 28.33 12.91 -7.68
CA HIS A 42 29.33 13.55 -8.55
C HIS A 42 29.60 15.00 -8.16
#